data_AF-A0A355CLI6-F1
#
_entry.id   AF-A0A355CLI6-F1
#
_cell.length_a   1.000
_cell.length_b   1.000
_cell.length_c   1.000
_cell.angle_alpha   90.00
_cell.angle_beta   90.00
_cell.angle_gamma   90.00
#
_symmetry.space_group_name_H-M   'P 1'
#
loop_
_entity.id
_entity.type
_entity.pdbx_description
1 polymer ?
#
loop_
_entity_poly.entity_id
_entity_poly.type
_entity_poly.pdbx_seq_one_letter_code
_entity_poly.pdbx_strand_id
1 'polypeptide(L)'
;MSIELTKGERFNLSQEVPNFQKLAIALGWQVSQTAQNCDIDASVFMLGADGRIPDEKYFVFYNNLTSPDGAVRHSGDSRNGQVEGDDETVYVDLSKINSTIQEIVFVVTIHEGQQKNQSFSQVTNAFIRLYNSETLGELVRYNLNQIFSQETALEFGRLYKKNGEWRFQAVGQGYNAGLQSFVDKYYVENAVTQGANAGGKVDDAEVLRLFSDRVDQQLREEAASSEAVESPIATPMNADIVQSEEEAKIDDSALENLEPVISAEEFLQRYDEGERDFTGVNLAGVNLSGKTLESNVSLSQANLSNANLANAKLIQVNLIGSNLQGANLNSTNLQSADLIGANLSGANLTKAILYSARLIQANFSQAKLSEANLNSANLTTANLSRANLTQASLSSANLTGADLSQAKVTKVNLSSANLSGVNLTGVSLTGVNLQGVNLSGMNLSGVNLTGTVLSYANLSGVNLSGVNLSGANLSVANLDGVNLTGVSLVGVNLHGVNLSGQNLSGFNLSGVNLYGANLSKADLTSADLRGANLNCTNLEKANLKGANLSGVTNLDKAKLTGAIMPDGTIHQ
;
A
#
# COMPACT_ATOMS: atom_id res chain seq x y z
N MET A 1 18.69 -28.66 -0.18
CA MET A 1 18.48 -29.16 1.19
C MET A 1 18.53 -27.95 2.09
N SER A 2 17.46 -27.63 2.81
CA SER A 2 17.47 -26.52 3.76
C SER A 2 18.16 -26.93 5.05
N ILE A 3 18.86 -25.98 5.67
CA ILE A 3 19.58 -26.21 6.94
C ILE A 3 18.65 -25.82 8.08
N GLU A 4 18.29 -26.78 8.92
CA GLU A 4 17.50 -26.50 10.12
C GLU A 4 18.41 -26.06 11.26
N LEU A 5 18.22 -24.85 11.79
CA LEU A 5 18.97 -24.31 12.91
C LEU A 5 18.29 -24.61 14.24
N THR A 6 19.09 -24.61 15.29
CA THR A 6 18.67 -24.61 16.69
C THR A 6 18.93 -23.26 17.36
N LYS A 7 18.33 -23.04 18.54
CA LYS A 7 18.46 -21.76 19.27
C LYS A 7 19.93 -21.45 19.58
N GLY A 8 20.38 -20.25 19.20
CA GLY A 8 21.75 -19.76 19.40
C GLY A 8 22.72 -20.14 18.28
N GLU A 9 22.30 -20.99 17.35
CA GLU A 9 23.12 -21.46 16.23
C GLU A 9 23.32 -20.36 15.20
N ARG A 10 24.47 -20.39 14.52
CA ARG A 10 24.93 -19.33 13.62
C ARG A 10 25.17 -19.89 12.24
N PHE A 11 24.69 -19.17 11.24
CA PHE A 11 24.83 -19.51 9.84
C PHE A 11 25.61 -18.40 9.12
N ASN A 12 26.72 -18.75 8.48
CA ASN A 12 27.54 -17.79 7.74
C ASN A 12 27.04 -17.69 6.29
N LEU A 13 26.31 -16.63 5.96
CA LEU A 13 25.75 -16.46 4.61
C LEU A 13 26.84 -16.36 3.55
N SER A 14 27.95 -15.68 3.87
CA SER A 14 29.03 -15.43 2.90
C SER A 14 29.85 -16.67 2.56
N GLN A 15 29.91 -17.66 3.45
CA GLN A 15 30.66 -18.90 3.23
C GLN A 15 29.82 -19.99 2.58
N GLU A 16 28.57 -20.15 3.03
CA GLU A 16 27.67 -21.21 2.55
C GLU A 16 26.98 -20.82 1.23
N VAL A 17 26.85 -19.52 0.95
CA VAL A 17 26.25 -19.00 -0.29
C VAL A 17 27.11 -17.86 -0.87
N PRO A 18 28.22 -18.18 -1.57
CA PRO A 18 29.11 -17.17 -2.14
C PRO A 18 28.39 -16.25 -3.13
N ASN A 19 28.71 -14.95 -3.11
CA ASN A 19 28.11 -13.90 -3.97
C ASN A 19 26.61 -13.64 -3.76
N PHE A 20 26.03 -14.14 -2.67
CA PHE A 20 24.61 -13.95 -2.38
C PHE A 20 24.32 -12.56 -1.79
N GLN A 21 23.47 -11.79 -2.46
CA GLN A 21 23.19 -10.40 -2.10
C GLN A 21 21.74 -10.13 -1.70
N LYS A 22 20.75 -10.91 -2.18
CA LYS A 22 19.33 -10.65 -1.93
C LYS A 22 18.64 -11.78 -1.18
N LEU A 23 18.38 -11.55 0.08
CA LEU A 23 17.75 -12.46 1.02
C LEU A 23 16.25 -12.14 1.16
N ALA A 24 15.44 -13.16 1.33
CA ALA A 24 14.09 -13.02 1.88
C ALA A 24 14.00 -13.77 3.20
N ILE A 25 13.48 -13.09 4.22
CA ILE A 25 13.29 -13.60 5.58
C ILE A 25 11.80 -13.72 5.80
N ALA A 26 11.30 -14.93 5.76
CA ALA A 26 9.91 -15.23 6.05
C ALA A 26 9.73 -15.58 7.53
N LEU A 27 8.71 -14.98 8.13
CA LEU A 27 8.19 -15.26 9.45
C LEU A 27 6.83 -15.92 9.26
N GLY A 28 6.59 -17.02 9.96
CA GLY A 28 5.31 -17.70 9.93
C GLY A 28 4.89 -18.16 11.32
N TRP A 29 3.60 -18.17 11.61
CA TRP A 29 3.00 -18.56 12.87
C TRP A 29 1.53 -18.97 12.69
N GLN A 30 1.00 -19.74 13.63
CA GLN A 30 -0.42 -20.12 13.65
C GLN A 30 -1.05 -19.70 14.96
N VAL A 31 -2.17 -18.99 14.89
CA VAL A 31 -2.93 -18.55 16.07
C VAL A 31 -4.02 -19.56 16.39
N SER A 32 -4.12 -19.99 17.65
CA SER A 32 -5.17 -20.92 18.09
C SER A 32 -6.59 -20.36 17.86
N GLN A 33 -7.56 -21.23 17.56
CA GLN A 33 -8.96 -20.84 17.28
C GLN A 33 -9.66 -20.11 18.45
N THR A 34 -9.13 -20.23 19.67
CA THR A 34 -9.61 -19.56 20.87
C THR A 34 -9.10 -18.13 21.04
N ALA A 35 -8.11 -17.70 20.25
CA ALA A 35 -7.51 -16.37 20.28
C ALA A 35 -7.95 -15.53 19.07
N GLN A 36 -9.27 -15.30 18.93
CA GLN A 36 -9.80 -14.38 17.91
C GLN A 36 -9.21 -12.97 18.11
N ASN A 37 -8.62 -12.40 17.06
CA ASN A 37 -8.02 -11.06 17.00
C ASN A 37 -6.63 -10.91 17.67
N CYS A 38 -5.82 -11.97 17.71
CA CYS A 38 -4.38 -11.82 18.01
C CYS A 38 -3.69 -11.23 16.77
N ASP A 39 -3.30 -9.97 16.86
CA ASP A 39 -2.62 -9.25 15.79
C ASP A 39 -1.12 -9.25 16.11
N ILE A 40 -0.31 -9.77 15.19
CA ILE A 40 1.10 -10.08 15.41
C ILE A 40 1.88 -9.32 14.36
N ASP A 41 2.70 -8.37 14.81
CA ASP A 41 3.47 -7.48 13.96
C ASP A 41 4.95 -7.88 13.95
N ALA A 42 5.59 -7.97 12.78
CA ALA A 42 7.04 -7.97 12.69
C ALA A 42 7.62 -6.55 12.54
N SER A 43 8.76 -6.38 13.19
CA SER A 43 9.51 -5.14 13.29
C SER A 43 10.99 -5.42 13.11
N VAL A 44 11.67 -4.55 12.37
CA VAL A 44 13.07 -4.71 11.98
C VAL A 44 13.86 -3.49 12.42
N PHE A 45 14.91 -3.74 13.22
CA PHE A 45 15.80 -2.69 13.71
C PHE A 45 17.16 -2.81 13.02
N MET A 46 17.57 -1.80 12.25
CA MET A 46 18.90 -1.75 11.64
C MET A 46 19.85 -0.92 12.53
N LEU A 47 20.81 -1.59 13.15
CA LEU A 47 21.67 -1.03 14.20
C LEU A 47 23.06 -0.72 13.69
N GLY A 48 23.60 0.42 14.12
CA GLY A 48 25.00 0.81 13.95
C GLY A 48 25.95 0.06 14.88
N ALA A 49 27.24 0.44 14.84
CA ALA A 49 28.29 -0.17 15.65
C ALA A 49 28.13 0.03 17.18
N ASP A 50 27.33 1.02 17.58
CA ASP A 50 26.97 1.29 18.98
C ASP A 50 25.75 0.46 19.45
N GLY A 51 25.21 -0.39 18.57
CA GLY A 51 24.03 -1.22 18.85
C GLY A 51 22.72 -0.43 18.85
N ARG A 52 22.67 0.75 18.22
CA ARG A 52 21.49 1.63 18.15
C ARG A 52 21.11 1.95 16.71
N ILE A 53 19.85 2.30 16.47
CA ILE A 53 19.42 2.79 15.15
C ILE A 53 20.04 4.18 14.91
N PRO A 54 20.70 4.40 13.77
CA PRO A 54 21.38 5.68 13.51
C PRO A 54 20.43 6.81 13.15
N ASP A 55 19.24 6.48 12.60
CA ASP A 55 18.16 7.40 12.27
C ASP A 55 16.82 6.65 12.39
N GLU A 56 15.73 7.37 12.68
CA GLU A 56 14.39 6.79 12.85
C GLU A 56 13.93 6.01 11.60
N LYS A 57 14.36 6.43 10.39
CA LYS A 57 14.06 5.75 9.12
C LYS A 57 14.63 4.32 9.04
N TYR A 58 15.65 3.99 9.84
CA TYR A 58 16.25 2.64 9.92
C TYR A 58 15.48 1.67 10.83
N PHE A 59 14.37 2.12 11.41
CA PHE A 59 13.38 1.26 12.04
C PHE A 59 12.26 0.94 11.04
N VAL A 60 12.24 -0.30 10.55
CA VAL A 60 11.35 -0.76 9.47
C VAL A 60 10.23 -1.62 10.05
N PHE A 61 8.98 -1.28 9.75
CA PHE A 61 7.77 -1.95 10.24
C PHE A 61 6.60 -1.69 9.28
N TYR A 62 5.38 -2.16 9.57
CA TYR A 62 4.24 -2.08 8.62
C TYR A 62 3.89 -0.65 8.13
N ASN A 63 4.20 0.41 8.90
CA ASN A 63 3.96 1.80 8.51
C ASN A 63 5.22 2.51 7.96
N ASN A 64 6.40 1.90 8.10
CA ASN A 64 7.65 2.33 7.47
C ASN A 64 8.27 1.12 6.74
N LEU A 65 7.73 0.81 5.57
CA LEU A 65 7.98 -0.47 4.89
C LEU A 65 9.39 -0.60 4.30
N THR A 66 10.19 0.46 4.24
CA THR A 66 11.51 0.42 3.59
C THR A 66 12.54 1.24 4.37
N SER A 67 13.76 0.73 4.48
CA SER A 67 14.89 1.48 5.01
C SER A 67 15.32 2.59 4.04
N PRO A 68 15.95 3.69 4.51
CA PRO A 68 16.31 4.83 3.66
C PRO A 68 17.38 4.51 2.62
N ASP A 69 18.21 3.49 2.87
CA ASP A 69 19.19 2.96 1.92
C ASP A 69 18.57 1.98 0.90
N GLY A 70 17.27 1.68 1.01
CA GLY A 70 16.56 0.72 0.17
C GLY A 70 17.01 -0.72 0.35
N ALA A 71 17.75 -1.02 1.43
CA ALA A 71 18.32 -2.32 1.70
C ALA A 71 17.34 -3.29 2.35
N VAL A 72 16.42 -2.82 3.20
CA VAL A 72 15.43 -3.64 3.90
C VAL A 72 14.04 -3.21 3.46
N ARG A 73 13.18 -4.17 3.09
CA ARG A 73 11.78 -3.93 2.70
C ARG A 73 10.84 -4.94 3.35
N HIS A 74 9.84 -4.47 4.07
CA HIS A 74 8.77 -5.29 4.65
C HIS A 74 7.67 -5.58 3.60
N SER A 75 7.09 -6.79 3.60
CA SER A 75 6.03 -7.19 2.65
C SER A 75 4.67 -6.55 2.92
N GLY A 76 4.44 -6.08 4.15
CA GLY A 76 3.15 -5.61 4.67
C GLY A 76 2.63 -6.49 5.81
N ASP A 77 1.63 -6.00 6.54
CA ASP A 77 0.98 -6.65 7.69
C ASP A 77 -0.03 -7.74 7.24
N SER A 78 0.08 -8.93 7.84
CA SER A 78 -0.86 -10.05 7.67
C SER A 78 -1.71 -10.27 8.93
N ARG A 79 -2.86 -9.60 8.99
CA ARG A 79 -3.81 -9.63 10.13
C ARG A 79 -4.53 -10.96 10.39
N ASN A 80 -4.19 -12.02 9.67
CA ASN A 80 -4.91 -13.28 9.69
C ASN A 80 -3.97 -14.48 9.47
N GLY A 81 -3.22 -14.85 10.51
CA GLY A 81 -2.41 -16.09 10.59
C GLY A 81 -3.25 -17.38 10.54
N GLN A 82 -4.06 -17.54 9.48
CA GLN A 82 -5.05 -18.59 9.27
C GLN A 82 -4.68 -19.55 8.14
N VAL A 83 -3.53 -19.39 7.47
CA VAL A 83 -3.13 -20.26 6.36
C VAL A 83 -1.71 -20.76 6.59
N GLU A 84 -1.45 -22.05 6.35
CA GLU A 84 -0.08 -22.58 6.32
C GLU A 84 0.79 -21.79 5.33
N GLY A 85 1.87 -21.18 5.79
CA GLY A 85 2.77 -20.41 4.93
C GLY A 85 3.63 -19.39 5.67
N ASP A 86 4.20 -18.46 4.89
CA ASP A 86 4.90 -17.29 5.39
C ASP A 86 3.86 -16.19 5.62
N ASP A 87 3.66 -15.76 6.86
CA ASP A 87 2.72 -14.69 7.21
C ASP A 87 3.30 -13.33 6.84
N GLU A 88 4.57 -13.08 7.19
CA GLU A 88 5.27 -11.84 6.88
C GLU A 88 6.65 -12.12 6.29
N THR A 89 7.05 -11.31 5.30
CA THR A 89 8.35 -11.46 4.64
C THR A 89 9.11 -10.14 4.61
N VAL A 90 10.35 -10.17 5.09
CA VAL A 90 11.29 -9.07 5.00
C VAL A 90 12.34 -9.37 3.93
N TYR A 91 12.41 -8.53 2.90
CA TYR A 91 13.43 -8.60 1.86
C TYR A 91 14.64 -7.76 2.28
N VAL A 92 15.83 -8.35 2.16
CA VAL A 92 17.10 -7.71 2.52
C VAL A 92 18.07 -7.80 1.34
N ASP A 93 18.47 -6.66 0.80
CA ASP A 93 19.54 -6.50 -0.18
C ASP A 93 20.83 -6.08 0.54
N LEU A 94 21.69 -7.07 0.80
CA LEU A 94 22.97 -6.90 1.49
C LEU A 94 23.93 -5.94 0.77
N SER A 95 23.75 -5.71 -0.53
CA SER A 95 24.60 -4.80 -1.32
C SER A 95 24.29 -3.32 -1.08
N LYS A 96 23.05 -3.03 -0.65
CA LYS A 96 22.57 -1.67 -0.42
C LYS A 96 22.66 -1.23 1.03
N ILE A 97 22.93 -2.14 1.96
CA ILE A 97 23.01 -1.83 3.39
C ILE A 97 24.07 -0.74 3.60
N ASN A 98 23.64 0.37 4.21
CA ASN A 98 24.53 1.45 4.58
C ASN A 98 25.70 0.91 5.41
N SER A 99 26.92 1.32 5.06
CA SER A 99 28.16 0.89 5.72
C SER A 99 28.19 1.13 7.24
N THR A 100 27.37 2.05 7.75
CA THR A 100 27.24 2.32 9.19
C THR A 100 26.52 1.20 9.95
N ILE A 101 25.66 0.43 9.27
CA ILE A 101 24.87 -0.65 9.86
C ILE A 101 25.74 -1.91 10.04
N GLN A 102 25.72 -2.45 11.26
CA GLN A 102 26.45 -3.65 11.64
C GLN A 102 25.53 -4.80 12.03
N GLU A 103 24.30 -4.53 12.46
CA GLU A 103 23.33 -5.55 12.85
C GLU A 103 21.92 -5.22 12.34
N ILE A 104 21.14 -6.26 12.05
CA ILE A 104 19.71 -6.16 11.72
C ILE A 104 18.97 -7.17 12.59
N VAL A 105 18.06 -6.69 13.44
CA VAL A 105 17.35 -7.51 14.43
C VAL A 105 15.89 -7.65 14.02
N PHE A 106 15.38 -8.89 14.03
CA PHE A 106 14.00 -9.23 13.69
C PHE A 106 13.22 -9.52 14.97
N VAL A 107 12.28 -8.63 15.29
CA VAL A 107 11.44 -8.68 16.49
C VAL A 107 9.99 -8.82 16.06
N VAL A 108 9.23 -9.64 16.77
CA VAL A 108 7.80 -9.82 16.56
C VAL A 108 7.07 -9.56 17.86
N THR A 109 5.98 -8.79 17.79
CA THR A 109 5.21 -8.35 18.96
C THR A 109 3.72 -8.61 18.77
N ILE A 110 3.00 -8.90 19.86
CA ILE A 110 1.54 -9.00 19.84
C ILE A 110 0.96 -7.62 20.12
N HIS A 111 0.18 -7.07 19.18
CA HIS A 111 -0.45 -5.76 19.29
C HIS A 111 -1.42 -5.70 20.48
N GLU A 112 -1.15 -4.80 21.43
CA GLU A 112 -1.88 -4.67 22.69
C GLU A 112 -1.91 -5.97 23.53
N GLY A 113 -0.94 -6.88 23.34
CA GLY A 113 -0.99 -8.22 23.94
C GLY A 113 -1.15 -8.21 25.47
N GLN A 114 -0.46 -7.27 26.14
CA GLN A 114 -0.59 -7.09 27.59
C GLN A 114 -1.99 -6.57 28.02
N GLN A 115 -2.63 -5.72 27.21
CA GLN A 115 -3.96 -5.16 27.52
C GLN A 115 -5.07 -6.17 27.23
N LYS A 116 -4.87 -7.02 26.21
CA LYS A 116 -5.80 -8.08 25.79
C LYS A 116 -5.58 -9.42 26.53
N ASN A 117 -4.65 -9.49 27.48
CA ASN A 117 -4.22 -10.73 28.14
C ASN A 117 -3.84 -11.84 27.13
N GLN A 118 -3.22 -11.46 26.02
CA GLN A 118 -2.70 -12.35 24.99
C GLN A 118 -1.19 -12.55 25.20
N SER A 119 -0.70 -13.74 24.85
CA SER A 119 0.73 -14.06 24.90
C SER A 119 1.08 -15.07 23.81
N PHE A 120 2.37 -15.23 23.53
CA PHE A 120 2.86 -16.24 22.58
C PHE A 120 2.55 -17.68 23.02
N SER A 121 1.93 -17.91 24.18
CA SER A 121 1.36 -19.21 24.55
C SER A 121 0.21 -19.67 23.63
N GLN A 122 -0.44 -18.73 22.95
CA GLN A 122 -1.56 -18.97 22.03
C GLN A 122 -1.13 -19.15 20.58
N VAL A 123 0.19 -19.01 20.33
CA VAL A 123 0.83 -19.10 19.02
C VAL A 123 1.55 -20.44 18.90
N THR A 124 1.25 -21.17 17.84
CA THR A 124 1.85 -22.47 17.52
C THR A 124 2.55 -22.43 16.17
N ASN A 125 3.48 -23.36 15.92
CA ASN A 125 4.19 -23.46 14.64
C ASN A 125 4.87 -22.16 14.19
N ALA A 126 5.42 -21.39 15.15
CA ALA A 126 6.19 -20.20 14.83
C ALA A 126 7.55 -20.58 14.23
N PHE A 127 7.94 -19.97 13.12
CA PHE A 127 9.24 -20.19 12.49
C PHE A 127 9.76 -18.92 11.81
N ILE A 128 11.09 -18.85 11.67
CA ILE A 128 11.77 -17.91 10.78
C ILE A 128 12.56 -18.73 9.76
N ARG A 129 12.43 -18.38 8.49
CA ARG A 129 13.21 -19.00 7.42
C ARG A 129 13.82 -17.97 6.51
N LEU A 130 14.99 -18.30 6.00
CA LEU A 130 15.78 -17.51 5.07
C LEU A 130 15.79 -18.26 3.75
N TYR A 131 15.39 -17.58 2.67
CA TYR A 131 15.44 -18.14 1.33
C TYR A 131 16.01 -17.15 0.33
N ASN A 132 16.46 -17.70 -0.79
CA ASN A 132 16.94 -16.91 -1.91
C ASN A 132 15.74 -16.26 -2.60
N SER A 133 15.71 -14.92 -2.63
CA SER A 133 14.60 -14.17 -3.25
C SER A 133 14.50 -14.35 -4.77
N GLU A 134 15.58 -14.76 -5.43
CA GLU A 134 15.66 -14.95 -6.89
C GLU A 134 15.38 -16.40 -7.29
N THR A 135 15.88 -17.39 -6.53
CA THR A 135 15.71 -18.82 -6.85
C THR A 135 14.63 -19.53 -6.03
N LEU A 136 14.07 -18.86 -5.02
CA LEU A 136 13.12 -19.40 -4.03
C LEU A 136 13.65 -20.63 -3.25
N GLY A 137 14.95 -20.88 -3.29
CA GLY A 137 15.58 -21.96 -2.53
C GLY A 137 15.70 -21.60 -1.05
N GLU A 138 15.09 -22.41 -0.18
CA GLU A 138 15.22 -22.28 1.27
C GLU A 138 16.66 -22.59 1.70
N LEU A 139 17.30 -21.60 2.32
CA LEU A 139 18.67 -21.70 2.82
C LEU A 139 18.67 -22.25 4.24
N VAL A 140 17.89 -21.61 5.10
CA VAL A 140 17.87 -21.87 6.53
C VAL A 140 16.44 -21.80 7.05
N ARG A 141 16.11 -22.67 7.99
CA ARG A 141 14.87 -22.61 8.75
C ARG A 141 15.14 -22.78 10.23
N TYR A 142 14.53 -21.95 11.06
CA TYR A 142 14.53 -22.08 12.51
C TYR A 142 13.08 -22.18 12.98
N ASN A 143 12.72 -23.36 13.49
CA ASN A 143 11.41 -23.61 14.09
C ASN A 143 11.48 -23.26 15.59
N LEU A 144 10.60 -22.39 16.05
CA LEU A 144 10.50 -22.01 17.45
C LEU A 144 9.72 -23.07 18.21
N ASN A 145 10.43 -24.11 18.63
CA ASN A 145 9.87 -25.21 19.42
C ASN A 145 9.77 -24.90 20.93
N GLN A 146 9.93 -23.63 21.32
CA GLN A 146 9.90 -23.19 22.71
C GLN A 146 8.47 -22.85 23.13
N ILE A 147 8.06 -23.32 24.31
CA ILE A 147 6.77 -22.96 24.90
C ILE A 147 6.93 -21.59 25.56
N PHE A 148 6.23 -20.59 25.01
CA PHE A 148 6.07 -19.29 25.64
C PHE A 148 4.86 -19.35 26.57
N SER A 149 4.94 -18.65 27.70
CA SER A 149 3.89 -18.69 28.72
C SER A 149 3.26 -17.32 28.95
N GLN A 150 4.10 -16.28 29.06
CA GLN A 150 3.67 -14.92 29.41
C GLN A 150 4.26 -13.84 28.50
N GLU A 151 5.12 -14.24 27.57
CA GLU A 151 5.85 -13.32 26.69
C GLU A 151 4.92 -12.72 25.63
N THR A 152 5.07 -11.42 25.39
CA THR A 152 4.30 -10.62 24.43
C THR A 152 5.15 -10.08 23.28
N ALA A 153 6.47 -10.26 23.37
CA ALA A 153 7.44 -9.93 22.33
C ALA A 153 8.49 -11.03 22.18
N LEU A 154 9.01 -11.19 20.97
CA LEU A 154 9.91 -12.28 20.60
C LEU A 154 10.96 -11.80 19.60
N GLU A 155 12.23 -11.99 19.92
CA GLU A 155 13.33 -11.82 18.97
C GLU A 155 13.57 -13.15 18.24
N PHE A 156 13.16 -13.24 16.98
CA PHE A 156 13.30 -14.46 16.17
C PHE A 156 14.76 -14.73 15.81
N GLY A 157 15.47 -13.70 15.38
CA GLY A 157 16.85 -13.80 14.95
C GLY A 157 17.48 -12.45 14.63
N ARG A 158 18.76 -12.50 14.28
CA ARG A 158 19.50 -11.31 13.85
C ARG A 158 20.49 -11.64 12.74
N LEU A 159 20.66 -10.69 11.82
CA LEU A 159 21.81 -10.64 10.93
C LEU A 159 22.85 -9.72 11.55
N TYR A 160 24.11 -10.14 11.56
CA TYR A 160 25.20 -9.33 12.07
C TYR A 160 26.42 -9.46 11.17
N LYS A 161 27.17 -8.36 11.07
CA LYS A 161 28.39 -8.30 10.30
C LYS A 161 29.58 -8.58 11.22
N LYS A 162 30.44 -9.53 10.84
CA LYS A 162 31.69 -9.79 11.58
C LYS A 162 32.79 -10.21 10.63
N ASN A 163 33.92 -9.49 10.66
CA ASN A 163 35.03 -9.60 9.72
C ASN A 163 34.61 -9.30 8.26
N GLY A 164 33.68 -8.37 8.05
CA GLY A 164 33.19 -8.01 6.71
C GLY A 164 32.12 -8.93 6.13
N GLU A 165 31.87 -10.09 6.75
CA GLU A 165 30.87 -11.08 6.31
C GLU A 165 29.58 -10.98 7.11
N TRP A 166 28.45 -11.17 6.43
CA TRP A 166 27.12 -11.25 7.06
C TRP A 166 26.84 -12.67 7.57
N ARG A 167 26.38 -12.75 8.82
CA ARG A 167 26.01 -14.00 9.47
C ARG A 167 24.60 -13.88 10.05
N PHE A 168 23.83 -14.94 9.97
CA PHE A 168 22.55 -15.07 10.64
C PHE A 168 22.73 -15.80 11.97
N GLN A 169 22.00 -15.38 12.99
CA GLN A 169 21.91 -16.07 14.26
C GLN A 169 20.44 -16.32 14.61
N ALA A 170 20.09 -17.57 14.88
CA ALA A 170 18.81 -17.93 15.45
C ALA A 170 18.80 -17.54 16.94
N VAL A 171 17.86 -16.69 17.38
CA VAL A 171 17.84 -16.16 18.75
C VAL A 171 16.69 -16.78 19.56
N GLY A 172 15.45 -16.67 19.07
CA GLY A 172 14.25 -17.23 19.73
C GLY A 172 14.11 -16.81 21.20
N GLN A 173 14.35 -15.53 21.53
CA GLN A 173 14.30 -15.02 22.89
C GLN A 173 12.99 -14.25 23.13
N GLY A 174 12.16 -14.74 24.06
CA GLY A 174 10.93 -14.07 24.46
C GLY A 174 11.14 -13.02 25.56
N TYR A 175 10.28 -11.99 25.56
CA TYR A 175 10.29 -10.89 26.50
C TYR A 175 8.86 -10.58 26.98
N ASN A 176 8.71 -10.28 28.27
CA ASN A 176 7.44 -9.81 28.84
C ASN A 176 7.37 -8.28 28.76
N ALA A 177 7.41 -7.75 27.54
CA ALA A 177 7.44 -6.33 27.23
C ALA A 177 6.80 -6.06 25.86
N GLY A 178 6.35 -4.82 25.63
CA GLY A 178 5.83 -4.35 24.34
C GLY A 178 6.94 -3.85 23.42
N LEU A 179 6.56 -3.35 22.24
CA LEU A 179 7.48 -2.82 21.25
C LEU A 179 8.30 -1.64 21.80
N GLN A 180 7.69 -0.80 22.64
CA GLN A 180 8.35 0.33 23.30
C GLN A 180 9.67 -0.06 24.00
N SER A 181 9.75 -1.23 24.63
CA SER A 181 10.98 -1.64 25.33
C SER A 181 12.13 -1.98 24.37
N PHE A 182 11.85 -2.37 23.13
CA PHE A 182 12.86 -2.54 22.10
C PHE A 182 13.27 -1.20 21.50
N VAL A 183 12.31 -0.28 21.36
CA VAL A 183 12.58 1.11 20.97
C VAL A 183 13.48 1.77 22.00
N ASP A 184 13.17 1.72 23.29
CA ASP A 184 14.02 2.29 24.36
C ASP A 184 15.42 1.67 24.42
N LYS A 185 15.53 0.40 24.01
CA LYS A 185 16.80 -0.33 24.00
C LYS A 185 17.67 0.06 22.80
N TYR A 186 17.07 0.27 21.63
CA TYR A 186 17.78 0.48 20.37
C TYR A 186 17.73 1.93 19.87
N TYR A 187 16.98 2.80 20.52
CA TYR A 187 16.85 4.23 20.22
C TYR A 187 16.96 5.05 21.52
N VAL A 188 17.76 6.12 21.49
CA VAL A 188 17.91 7.05 22.62
C VAL A 188 17.62 8.46 22.10
N GLU A 189 16.60 9.09 22.65
CA GLU A 189 16.19 10.45 22.30
C GLU A 189 17.26 11.47 22.74
N ASN A 190 17.69 12.35 21.84
CA ASN A 190 18.58 13.47 22.20
C ASN A 190 17.79 14.47 23.05
N ALA A 191 18.23 14.67 24.30
CA ALA A 191 17.56 15.41 25.37
C ALA A 191 17.49 16.95 25.19
N VAL A 192 16.93 17.46 24.09
CA VAL A 192 16.74 18.92 23.88
C VAL A 192 15.26 19.35 23.92
N THR A 193 14.30 18.43 23.96
CA THR A 193 12.89 18.82 23.96
C THR A 193 12.05 17.97 24.91
N GLN A 194 12.34 18.02 26.21
CA GLN A 194 11.41 17.52 27.22
C GLN A 194 10.60 18.64 27.86
N GLY A 195 9.28 18.56 27.65
CA GLY A 195 8.27 18.92 28.63
C GLY A 195 7.48 17.67 29.02
N ALA A 196 8.01 16.92 29.99
CA ALA A 196 7.34 15.99 30.92
C ALA A 196 6.31 14.95 30.37
N ASN A 197 6.72 13.68 30.33
CA ASN A 197 6.15 12.60 31.17
C ASN A 197 6.93 11.29 30.98
N ALA A 198 7.99 11.10 31.76
CA ALA A 198 8.63 9.81 31.93
C ALA A 198 7.82 8.98 32.95
N GLY A 199 7.18 7.90 32.50
CA GLY A 199 6.56 6.89 33.38
C GLY A 199 5.16 6.40 33.01
N GLY A 200 4.57 6.84 31.89
CA GLY A 200 3.32 6.27 31.38
C GLY A 200 3.57 5.05 30.50
N LYS A 201 2.78 3.98 30.66
CA LYS A 201 2.72 2.90 29.67
C LYS A 201 2.20 3.50 28.36
N VAL A 202 3.09 3.71 27.39
CA VAL A 202 2.75 4.19 26.06
C VAL A 202 2.25 3.01 25.24
N ASP A 203 1.14 3.19 24.54
CA ASP A 203 0.55 2.19 23.66
C ASP A 203 1.43 1.97 22.43
N ASP A 204 1.65 0.72 22.01
CA ASP A 204 2.53 0.37 20.87
C ASP A 204 2.08 1.11 19.58
N ALA A 205 0.76 1.35 19.43
CA ALA A 205 0.20 2.16 18.34
C ALA A 205 0.62 3.63 18.41
N GLU A 206 0.72 4.20 19.61
CA GLU A 206 1.15 5.59 19.82
C GLU A 206 2.65 5.75 19.52
N VAL A 207 3.47 4.76 19.86
CA VAL A 207 4.90 4.74 19.52
C VAL A 207 5.11 4.75 18.01
N LEU A 208 4.43 3.84 17.31
CA LEU A 208 4.52 3.71 15.86
C LEU A 208 3.97 4.94 15.14
N ARG A 209 2.91 5.55 15.68
CA ARG A 209 2.35 6.82 15.19
C ARG A 209 3.34 7.97 15.34
N LEU A 210 3.99 8.12 16.51
CA LEU A 210 4.96 9.18 16.76
C LEU A 210 6.18 9.05 15.84
N PHE A 211 6.69 7.83 15.60
CA PHE A 211 7.76 7.59 14.63
C PHE A 211 7.32 7.90 13.19
N SER A 212 6.12 7.48 12.79
CA SER A 212 5.57 7.83 11.47
C SER A 212 5.45 9.34 11.28
N ASP A 213 4.90 10.05 12.27
CA ASP A 213 4.72 11.50 12.24
C ASP A 213 6.08 12.22 12.12
N ARG A 214 7.12 11.74 12.81
CA ARG A 214 8.48 12.31 12.76
C ARG A 214 9.20 12.01 11.45
N VAL A 215 9.07 10.81 10.90
CA VAL A 215 9.59 10.47 9.57
C VAL A 215 8.93 11.34 8.50
N ASP A 216 7.61 11.52 8.57
CA ASP A 216 6.88 12.41 7.66
C ASP A 216 7.33 13.87 7.79
N GLN A 217 7.60 14.35 9.02
CA GLN A 217 8.12 15.68 9.25
C GLN A 217 9.53 15.86 8.65
N GLN A 218 10.44 14.91 8.87
CA GLN A 218 11.78 14.94 8.28
C GLN A 218 11.73 14.92 6.75
N LEU A 219 10.87 14.10 6.16
CA LEU A 219 10.69 14.05 4.70
C LEU A 219 10.14 15.37 4.15
N ARG A 220 9.25 16.06 4.88
CA ARG A 220 8.75 17.40 4.51
C ARG A 220 9.82 18.48 4.62
N GLU A 221 10.65 18.44 5.65
CA GLU A 221 11.78 19.39 5.83
C GLU A 221 12.85 19.20 4.75
N GLU A 222 13.17 17.94 4.40
CA GLU A 222 14.06 17.59 3.28
C GLU A 222 13.48 18.06 1.93
N ALA A 223 12.19 17.84 1.68
CA ALA A 223 11.52 18.28 0.45
C ALA A 223 11.49 19.82 0.31
N ALA A 224 11.16 20.53 1.39
CA ALA A 224 11.12 21.99 1.43
C ALA A 224 12.50 22.64 1.21
N SER A 225 13.58 21.94 1.59
CA SER A 225 14.95 22.38 1.31
C SER A 225 15.35 22.24 -0.16
N SER A 226 14.71 21.32 -0.90
CA SER A 226 14.98 21.09 -2.32
C SER A 226 14.17 22.00 -3.27
N GLU A 227 12.98 22.46 -2.84
CA GLU A 227 12.08 23.30 -3.64
C GLU A 227 12.49 24.79 -3.71
N ALA A 228 13.47 25.24 -2.93
CA ALA A 228 13.91 26.64 -2.91
C ALA A 228 14.77 27.07 -4.13
N VAL A 229 15.00 26.20 -5.12
CA VAL A 229 15.90 26.49 -6.26
C VAL A 229 15.18 26.77 -7.58
N GLU A 230 13.87 26.51 -7.71
CA GLU A 230 13.16 26.81 -8.96
C GLU A 230 11.90 27.67 -8.77
N SER A 231 11.90 28.82 -9.45
CA SER A 231 10.80 29.76 -9.56
C SER A 231 10.75 30.27 -11.02
N PRO A 232 9.58 30.73 -11.49
CA PRO A 232 8.93 30.17 -12.69
C PRO A 232 8.89 31.15 -13.87
N ILE A 233 8.68 30.63 -15.09
CA ILE A 233 8.38 31.46 -16.26
C ILE A 233 7.07 31.02 -16.96
N ALA A 234 6.18 32.01 -17.04
CA ALA A 234 5.14 32.28 -18.05
C ALA A 234 3.75 31.58 -18.00
N THR A 235 2.81 32.34 -17.40
CA THR A 235 1.51 32.87 -17.88
C THR A 235 0.57 32.10 -18.84
N PRO A 236 -0.77 32.32 -18.70
CA PRO A 236 -1.82 31.52 -19.31
C PRO A 236 -2.28 32.06 -20.68
N MET A 237 -2.79 31.16 -21.54
CA MET A 237 -3.59 31.52 -22.70
C MET A 237 -4.95 30.83 -22.63
N ASN A 238 -5.99 31.64 -22.81
CA ASN A 238 -7.40 31.31 -22.65
C ASN A 238 -8.06 31.10 -24.04
N ALA A 239 -9.25 30.49 -24.01
CA ALA A 239 -10.35 30.51 -25.00
C ALA A 239 -10.60 29.24 -25.86
N ASP A 240 -11.67 28.54 -25.48
CA ASP A 240 -12.83 28.09 -26.27
C ASP A 240 -12.65 27.72 -27.75
N ILE A 241 -12.94 26.45 -28.11
CA ILE A 241 -13.72 26.08 -29.31
C ILE A 241 -14.61 24.86 -29.02
N VAL A 242 -15.85 24.95 -29.51
CA VAL A 242 -17.00 24.04 -29.41
C VAL A 242 -16.96 22.95 -30.51
N GLN A 243 -17.43 21.73 -30.17
CA GLN A 243 -17.97 20.62 -30.98
C GLN A 243 -17.45 20.36 -32.41
N SER A 244 -16.92 19.15 -32.63
CA SER A 244 -17.39 18.24 -33.71
C SER A 244 -16.81 16.84 -33.54
N GLU A 245 -17.67 15.82 -33.66
CA GLU A 245 -17.28 14.43 -33.86
C GLU A 245 -16.64 14.29 -35.25
N GLU A 246 -15.38 13.87 -35.32
CA GLU A 246 -14.77 13.41 -36.57
C GLU A 246 -13.79 12.27 -36.27
N GLU A 247 -14.02 11.13 -36.93
CA GLU A 247 -13.14 9.96 -36.92
C GLU A 247 -11.73 10.39 -37.34
N ALA A 248 -10.76 10.27 -36.43
CA ALA A 248 -9.38 10.57 -36.73
C ALA A 248 -8.85 9.57 -37.77
N LYS A 249 -8.75 10.05 -39.02
CA LYS A 249 -7.81 9.52 -40.02
C LYS A 249 -6.43 9.49 -39.38
N ILE A 250 -5.84 8.30 -39.39
CA ILE A 250 -4.44 8.08 -39.00
C ILE A 250 -3.57 8.85 -40.00
N ASP A 251 -2.80 9.80 -39.48
CA ASP A 251 -1.75 10.49 -40.22
C ASP A 251 -0.58 9.52 -40.42
N ASP A 252 -0.43 9.03 -41.65
CA ASP A 252 0.45 7.93 -42.06
C ASP A 252 1.90 8.41 -42.31
N SER A 253 2.28 9.59 -41.82
CA SER A 253 3.56 10.25 -42.15
C SER A 253 4.71 9.92 -41.18
N ALA A 254 4.56 8.93 -40.29
CA ALA A 254 5.62 8.48 -39.36
C ALA A 254 6.31 7.16 -39.80
N LEU A 255 6.00 6.63 -41.00
CA LEU A 255 6.47 5.32 -41.46
C LEU A 255 7.83 5.34 -42.21
N GLU A 256 8.58 6.44 -42.21
CA GLU A 256 9.70 6.61 -43.15
C GLU A 256 11.06 6.03 -42.72
N ASN A 257 11.16 5.30 -41.61
CA ASN A 257 12.38 4.55 -41.23
C ASN A 257 12.08 3.32 -40.37
N LEU A 258 11.16 2.45 -40.80
CA LEU A 258 10.95 1.17 -40.12
C LEU A 258 12.01 0.17 -40.56
N GLU A 259 12.78 -0.35 -39.60
CA GLU A 259 13.56 -1.58 -39.82
C GLU A 259 12.66 -2.67 -40.43
N PRO A 260 13.18 -3.55 -41.30
CA PRO A 260 12.39 -4.64 -41.85
C PRO A 260 11.79 -5.48 -40.73
N VAL A 261 10.50 -5.80 -40.84
CA VAL A 261 9.82 -6.67 -39.87
C VAL A 261 10.52 -8.03 -39.88
N ILE A 262 11.05 -8.46 -38.74
CA ILE A 262 11.61 -9.80 -38.59
C ILE A 262 10.50 -10.79 -38.25
N SER A 263 10.59 -12.02 -38.75
CA SER A 263 9.59 -13.05 -38.44
C SER A 263 9.72 -13.54 -36.99
N ALA A 264 8.65 -14.17 -36.47
CA ALA A 264 8.72 -14.81 -35.16
C ALA A 264 9.77 -15.93 -35.14
N GLU A 265 9.94 -16.66 -36.24
CA GLU A 265 10.96 -17.71 -36.37
C GLU A 265 12.38 -17.15 -36.33
N GLU A 266 12.64 -16.06 -37.05
CA GLU A 266 13.96 -15.41 -37.06
C GLU A 266 14.31 -14.84 -35.68
N PHE A 267 13.34 -14.18 -35.04
CA PHE A 267 13.50 -13.67 -33.68
C PHE A 267 13.82 -14.78 -32.69
N LEU A 268 13.04 -15.87 -32.71
CA LEU A 268 13.23 -16.99 -31.78
C LEU A 268 14.55 -17.73 -32.07
N GLN A 269 14.96 -17.84 -33.33
CA GLN A 269 16.26 -18.42 -33.68
C GLN A 269 17.41 -17.61 -33.08
N ARG A 270 17.41 -16.29 -33.30
CA ARG A 270 18.43 -15.38 -32.73
C ARG A 270 18.45 -15.46 -31.20
N TYR A 271 17.27 -15.52 -30.58
CA TYR A 271 17.12 -15.70 -29.15
C TYR A 271 17.71 -17.04 -28.66
N ASP A 272 17.42 -18.15 -29.36
CA ASP A 272 17.94 -19.48 -29.05
C ASP A 272 19.46 -19.57 -29.29
N GLU A 273 20.00 -18.78 -30.22
CA GLU A 273 21.45 -18.61 -30.47
C GLU A 273 22.16 -17.78 -29.39
N GLY A 274 21.41 -17.21 -28.43
CA GLY A 274 21.95 -16.50 -27.28
C GLY A 274 21.86 -14.98 -27.38
N GLU A 275 21.27 -14.43 -28.45
CA GLU A 275 21.00 -13.00 -28.53
C GLU A 275 19.98 -12.60 -27.46
N ARG A 276 20.24 -11.49 -26.77
CA ARG A 276 19.38 -10.95 -25.72
C ARG A 276 19.06 -9.47 -25.90
N ASP A 277 19.78 -8.78 -26.79
CA ASP A 277 19.54 -7.38 -27.10
C ASP A 277 18.82 -7.25 -28.44
N PHE A 278 17.52 -7.03 -28.37
CA PHE A 278 16.64 -6.78 -29.51
C PHE A 278 16.14 -5.34 -29.48
N THR A 279 16.99 -4.41 -29.06
CA THR A 279 16.63 -3.00 -28.98
C THR A 279 16.27 -2.45 -30.36
N GLY A 280 15.14 -1.75 -30.46
CA GLY A 280 14.67 -1.11 -31.70
C GLY A 280 14.09 -2.06 -32.75
N VAL A 281 14.10 -3.37 -32.50
CA VAL A 281 13.71 -4.36 -33.50
C VAL A 281 12.25 -4.20 -33.94
N ASN A 282 11.97 -4.46 -35.21
CA ASN A 282 10.60 -4.45 -35.73
C ASN A 282 9.96 -5.84 -35.67
N LEU A 283 9.07 -6.03 -34.70
CA LEU A 283 8.26 -7.23 -34.44
C LEU A 283 6.76 -6.92 -34.59
N ALA A 284 6.38 -5.99 -35.46
CA ALA A 284 4.97 -5.65 -35.66
C ALA A 284 4.16 -6.87 -36.14
N GLY A 285 3.04 -7.14 -35.47
CA GLY A 285 2.11 -8.21 -35.83
C GLY A 285 2.61 -9.64 -35.59
N VAL A 286 3.81 -9.84 -35.04
CA VAL A 286 4.35 -11.19 -34.82
C VAL A 286 3.52 -11.99 -33.83
N ASN A 287 3.55 -13.32 -33.97
CA ASN A 287 2.91 -14.22 -33.02
C ASN A 287 3.93 -14.90 -32.10
N LEU A 288 4.00 -14.42 -30.86
CA LEU A 288 4.81 -15.00 -29.78
C LEU A 288 3.93 -15.54 -28.64
N SER A 289 2.67 -15.88 -28.93
CA SER A 289 1.76 -16.38 -27.90
C SER A 289 2.31 -17.63 -27.22
N GLY A 290 2.22 -17.68 -25.89
CA GLY A 290 2.71 -18.80 -25.08
C GLY A 290 4.23 -18.96 -25.01
N LYS A 291 5.00 -18.09 -25.70
CA LYS A 291 6.46 -18.14 -25.68
C LYS A 291 7.00 -17.62 -24.34
N THR A 292 8.15 -18.13 -23.94
CA THR A 292 8.85 -17.70 -22.73
C THR A 292 10.14 -17.01 -23.14
N LEU A 293 10.30 -15.75 -22.75
CA LEU A 293 11.54 -15.01 -22.83
C LEU A 293 12.13 -14.94 -21.41
N GLU A 294 13.39 -15.31 -21.29
CA GLU A 294 14.13 -15.33 -20.02
C GLU A 294 14.35 -13.92 -19.45
N SER A 295 14.62 -13.89 -18.14
CA SER A 295 14.96 -12.70 -17.37
C SER A 295 16.34 -12.15 -17.78
N ASN A 296 16.40 -11.41 -18.89
CA ASN A 296 17.50 -10.57 -19.38
C ASN A 296 17.28 -10.05 -20.82
N VAL A 297 16.19 -10.44 -21.48
CA VAL A 297 15.89 -9.95 -22.84
C VAL A 297 15.57 -8.46 -22.81
N SER A 298 16.23 -7.71 -23.68
CA SER A 298 15.91 -6.33 -24.01
C SER A 298 15.13 -6.26 -25.31
N LEU A 299 13.88 -5.81 -25.23
CA LEU A 299 13.01 -5.38 -26.31
C LEU A 299 12.77 -3.86 -26.20
N SER A 300 13.74 -3.13 -25.65
CA SER A 300 13.62 -1.68 -25.49
C SER A 300 13.47 -1.00 -26.85
N GLN A 301 12.58 -0.03 -26.97
CA GLN A 301 12.25 0.67 -28.23
C GLN A 301 11.78 -0.24 -29.38
N ALA A 302 11.54 -1.54 -29.13
CA ALA A 302 11.07 -2.46 -30.15
C ALA A 302 9.65 -2.10 -30.60
N ASN A 303 9.35 -2.32 -31.87
CA ASN A 303 8.00 -2.22 -32.40
C ASN A 303 7.30 -3.57 -32.27
N LEU A 304 6.42 -3.71 -31.29
CA LEU A 304 5.55 -4.87 -31.03
C LEU A 304 4.07 -4.53 -31.31
N SER A 305 3.81 -3.52 -32.13
CA SER A 305 2.44 -3.10 -32.43
C SER A 305 1.64 -4.24 -33.05
N ASN A 306 0.43 -4.44 -32.56
CA ASN A 306 -0.47 -5.53 -32.96
C ASN A 306 0.12 -6.96 -32.80
N ALA A 307 1.24 -7.12 -32.09
CA ALA A 307 1.81 -8.44 -31.85
C ALA A 307 0.88 -9.29 -30.96
N ASN A 308 0.85 -10.60 -31.21
CA ASN A 308 0.17 -11.55 -30.36
C ASN A 308 1.13 -12.12 -29.33
N LEU A 309 1.05 -11.62 -28.10
CA LEU A 309 1.87 -11.98 -26.94
C LEU A 309 1.05 -12.76 -25.89
N ALA A 310 -0.17 -13.21 -26.24
CA ALA A 310 -1.08 -13.81 -25.27
C ALA A 310 -0.46 -15.05 -24.61
N ASN A 311 -0.62 -15.17 -23.29
CA ASN A 311 -0.03 -16.22 -22.47
C ASN A 311 1.51 -16.30 -22.51
N ALA A 312 2.19 -15.34 -23.12
CA ALA A 312 3.65 -15.30 -23.11
C ALA A 312 4.17 -15.00 -21.69
N LYS A 313 5.37 -15.47 -21.38
CA LYS A 313 6.11 -15.15 -20.16
C LYS A 313 7.23 -14.18 -20.50
N LEU A 314 7.06 -12.93 -20.08
CA LEU A 314 7.93 -11.78 -20.31
C LEU A 314 8.37 -11.20 -18.94
N ILE A 315 8.76 -12.08 -18.02
CA ILE A 315 9.12 -11.72 -16.65
C ILE A 315 10.45 -10.98 -16.67
N GLN A 316 10.52 -9.80 -16.02
CA GLN A 316 11.72 -8.96 -15.96
C GLN A 316 12.30 -8.53 -17.32
N VAL A 317 11.52 -8.63 -18.40
CA VAL A 317 11.93 -8.18 -19.73
C VAL A 317 12.00 -6.65 -19.75
N ASN A 318 13.02 -6.11 -20.43
CA ASN A 318 13.12 -4.69 -20.68
C ASN A 318 12.32 -4.32 -21.94
N LEU A 319 11.27 -3.53 -21.78
CA LEU A 319 10.34 -3.03 -22.80
C LEU A 319 10.27 -1.49 -22.77
N ILE A 320 11.29 -0.81 -22.22
CA ILE A 320 11.34 0.66 -22.13
C ILE A 320 11.10 1.27 -23.51
N GLY A 321 10.15 2.20 -23.61
CA GLY A 321 9.85 2.93 -24.85
C GLY A 321 9.37 2.06 -26.02
N SER A 322 9.07 0.77 -25.78
CA SER A 322 8.55 -0.11 -26.84
C SER A 322 7.16 0.30 -27.29
N ASN A 323 6.84 0.02 -28.56
CA ASN A 323 5.51 0.21 -29.11
C ASN A 323 4.70 -1.09 -29.03
N LEU A 324 3.77 -1.20 -28.09
CA LEU A 324 2.85 -2.32 -27.89
C LEU A 324 1.40 -1.93 -28.27
N GLN A 325 1.22 -0.89 -29.09
CA GLN A 325 -0.09 -0.40 -29.49
C GLN A 325 -0.92 -1.54 -30.10
N GLY A 326 -2.15 -1.73 -29.61
CA GLY A 326 -3.06 -2.75 -30.09
C GLY A 326 -2.60 -4.21 -29.87
N ALA A 327 -1.47 -4.44 -29.19
CA ALA A 327 -0.95 -5.78 -28.97
C ALA A 327 -1.91 -6.63 -28.12
N ASN A 328 -1.94 -7.94 -28.38
CA ASN A 328 -2.68 -8.89 -27.57
C ASN A 328 -1.79 -9.45 -26.47
N LEU A 329 -1.93 -8.91 -25.26
CA LEU A 329 -1.21 -9.28 -24.03
C LEU A 329 -2.10 -10.06 -23.05
N ASN A 330 -3.14 -10.74 -23.56
CA ASN A 330 -4.09 -11.45 -22.71
C ASN A 330 -3.37 -12.54 -21.91
N SER A 331 -3.54 -12.51 -20.58
CA SER A 331 -2.91 -13.47 -19.66
C SER A 331 -1.38 -13.53 -19.77
N THR A 332 -0.75 -12.50 -20.33
CA THR A 332 0.71 -12.41 -20.43
C THR A 332 1.31 -12.14 -19.05
N ASN A 333 2.41 -12.79 -18.73
CA ASN A 333 3.16 -12.53 -17.50
C ASN A 333 4.27 -11.51 -17.75
N LEU A 334 4.04 -10.26 -17.34
CA LEU A 334 4.95 -9.11 -17.35
C LEU A 334 5.44 -8.77 -15.92
N GLN A 335 5.48 -9.76 -15.02
CA GLN A 335 5.93 -9.54 -13.65
C GLN A 335 7.32 -8.89 -13.63
N SER A 336 7.46 -7.80 -12.87
CA SER A 336 8.69 -7.02 -12.72
C SER A 336 9.30 -6.55 -14.05
N ALA A 337 8.55 -6.54 -15.15
CA ALA A 337 9.02 -6.03 -16.42
C ALA A 337 9.16 -4.50 -16.37
N ASP A 338 10.02 -3.98 -17.23
CA ASP A 338 10.24 -2.55 -17.36
C ASP A 338 9.57 -2.01 -18.62
N LEU A 339 8.47 -1.28 -18.46
CA LEU A 339 7.73 -0.66 -19.55
C LEU A 339 7.70 0.87 -19.41
N ILE A 340 8.75 1.48 -18.84
CA ILE A 340 8.83 2.94 -18.75
C ILE A 340 8.66 3.57 -20.13
N GLY A 341 7.70 4.49 -20.26
CA GLY A 341 7.39 5.19 -21.51
C GLY A 341 6.85 4.31 -22.65
N ALA A 342 6.52 3.03 -22.40
CA ALA A 342 6.00 2.16 -23.44
C ALA A 342 4.59 2.58 -23.89
N ASN A 343 4.28 2.39 -25.17
CA ASN A 343 2.96 2.66 -25.73
C ASN A 343 2.11 1.37 -25.74
N LEU A 344 1.17 1.24 -24.81
CA LEU A 344 0.19 0.15 -24.72
C LEU A 344 -1.24 0.61 -25.12
N SER A 345 -1.36 1.72 -25.86
CA SER A 345 -2.67 2.26 -26.22
C SER A 345 -3.49 1.24 -27.01
N GLY A 346 -4.75 1.05 -26.61
CA GLY A 346 -5.66 0.06 -27.19
C GLY A 346 -5.26 -1.41 -27.01
N ALA A 347 -4.17 -1.72 -26.30
CA ALA A 347 -3.71 -3.10 -26.10
C ALA A 347 -4.68 -3.92 -25.24
N ASN A 348 -4.70 -5.24 -25.45
CA ASN A 348 -5.48 -6.16 -24.64
C ASN A 348 -4.63 -6.82 -23.56
N LEU A 349 -4.66 -6.27 -22.34
CA LEU A 349 -4.00 -6.79 -21.14
C LEU A 349 -4.97 -7.53 -20.20
N THR A 350 -6.10 -8.01 -20.70
CA THR A 350 -7.09 -8.73 -19.87
C THR A 350 -6.38 -9.89 -19.17
N LYS A 351 -6.49 -10.00 -17.84
CA LYS A 351 -5.83 -11.02 -17.00
C LYS A 351 -4.29 -11.03 -17.03
N ALA A 352 -3.65 -9.98 -17.56
CA ALA A 352 -2.19 -9.88 -17.55
C ALA A 352 -1.65 -9.75 -16.11
N ILE A 353 -0.45 -10.27 -15.88
CA ILE A 353 0.27 -10.16 -14.59
C ILE A 353 1.35 -9.10 -14.77
N LEU A 354 1.16 -7.93 -14.16
CA LEU A 354 2.11 -6.80 -14.10
C LEU A 354 2.57 -6.52 -12.66
N TYR A 355 2.58 -7.55 -11.80
CA TYR A 355 3.02 -7.41 -10.41
C TYR A 355 4.42 -6.78 -10.35
N SER A 356 4.56 -5.70 -9.57
CA SER A 356 5.82 -4.94 -9.41
C SER A 356 6.44 -4.42 -10.72
N ALA A 357 5.67 -4.30 -11.81
CA ALA A 357 6.18 -3.75 -13.06
C ALA A 357 6.48 -2.26 -12.96
N ARG A 358 7.47 -1.78 -13.73
CA ARG A 358 7.75 -0.35 -13.88
C ARG A 358 6.99 0.18 -15.09
N LEU A 359 6.00 1.05 -14.84
CA LEU A 359 5.05 1.57 -15.84
C LEU A 359 5.05 3.11 -15.86
N ILE A 360 6.15 3.73 -15.42
CA ILE A 360 6.27 5.19 -15.34
C ILE A 360 6.09 5.77 -16.74
N GLN A 361 5.21 6.76 -16.89
CA GLN A 361 4.89 7.41 -18.18
C GLN A 361 4.36 6.46 -19.27
N ALA A 362 3.99 5.22 -18.94
CA ALA A 362 3.43 4.30 -19.92
C ALA A 362 2.04 4.76 -20.38
N ASN A 363 1.73 4.54 -21.65
CA ASN A 363 0.45 4.91 -22.25
C ASN A 363 -0.48 3.68 -22.34
N PHE A 364 -1.46 3.60 -21.45
CA PHE A 364 -2.55 2.62 -21.44
C PHE A 364 -3.88 3.18 -21.94
N SER A 365 -3.88 4.31 -22.67
CA SER A 365 -5.13 4.91 -23.12
C SER A 365 -5.97 3.91 -23.93
N GLN A 366 -7.25 3.79 -23.57
CA GLN A 366 -8.21 2.84 -24.17
C GLN A 366 -7.83 1.35 -24.05
N ALA A 367 -6.82 0.99 -23.25
CA ALA A 367 -6.41 -0.41 -23.07
C ALA A 367 -7.45 -1.23 -22.29
N LYS A 368 -7.48 -2.54 -22.53
CA LYS A 368 -8.30 -3.51 -21.78
C LYS A 368 -7.45 -4.14 -20.68
N LEU A 369 -7.71 -3.79 -19.43
CA LEU A 369 -6.99 -4.25 -18.23
C LEU A 369 -7.91 -5.03 -17.28
N SER A 370 -9.04 -5.55 -17.78
CA SER A 370 -9.99 -6.26 -16.91
C SER A 370 -9.33 -7.47 -16.27
N GLU A 371 -9.52 -7.63 -14.95
CA GLU A 371 -8.91 -8.69 -14.15
C GLU A 371 -7.37 -8.74 -14.18
N ALA A 372 -6.69 -7.67 -14.63
CA ALA A 372 -5.24 -7.60 -14.62
C ALA A 372 -4.69 -7.41 -13.18
N ASN A 373 -3.52 -7.96 -12.91
CA ASN A 373 -2.82 -7.79 -11.63
C ASN A 373 -1.66 -6.79 -11.79
N LEU A 374 -1.84 -5.55 -11.33
CA LEU A 374 -0.83 -4.50 -11.25
C LEU A 374 -0.43 -4.19 -9.79
N ASN A 375 -0.55 -5.15 -8.88
CA ASN A 375 -0.19 -4.95 -7.48
C ASN A 375 1.29 -4.54 -7.37
N SER A 376 1.55 -3.54 -6.52
CA SER A 376 2.88 -2.94 -6.30
C SER A 376 3.56 -2.36 -7.55
N ALA A 377 2.82 -2.18 -8.66
CA ALA A 377 3.36 -1.56 -9.86
C ALA A 377 3.58 -0.05 -9.69
N ASN A 378 4.56 0.50 -10.41
CA ASN A 378 4.79 1.94 -10.45
C ASN A 378 4.21 2.54 -11.73
N LEU A 379 3.04 3.17 -11.61
CA LEU A 379 2.29 3.85 -12.67
C LEU A 379 2.42 5.38 -12.58
N THR A 380 3.50 5.89 -11.99
CA THR A 380 3.71 7.35 -11.86
C THR A 380 3.58 8.01 -13.22
N THR A 381 2.70 9.01 -13.34
CA THR A 381 2.39 9.77 -14.57
C THR A 381 1.95 8.91 -15.76
N ALA A 382 1.49 7.68 -15.54
CA ALA A 382 0.96 6.83 -16.61
C ALA A 382 -0.40 7.36 -17.13
N ASN A 383 -0.66 7.19 -18.42
CA ASN A 383 -1.95 7.54 -19.02
C ASN A 383 -2.85 6.31 -19.07
N LEU A 384 -3.88 6.24 -18.22
CA LEU A 384 -4.92 5.20 -18.21
C LEU A 384 -6.29 5.76 -18.67
N SER A 385 -6.31 6.89 -19.38
CA SER A 385 -7.55 7.52 -19.82
C SER A 385 -8.39 6.55 -20.67
N ARG A 386 -9.69 6.47 -20.36
CA ARG A 386 -10.65 5.55 -21.01
C ARG A 386 -10.28 4.06 -20.95
N ALA A 387 -9.30 3.65 -20.15
CA ALA A 387 -8.95 2.25 -19.98
C ALA A 387 -10.05 1.49 -19.24
N ASN A 388 -10.15 0.18 -19.49
CA ASN A 388 -11.06 -0.69 -18.76
C ASN A 388 -10.31 -1.53 -17.72
N LEU A 389 -10.35 -1.07 -16.46
CA LEU A 389 -9.74 -1.74 -15.30
C LEU A 389 -10.74 -2.57 -14.49
N THR A 390 -11.91 -2.91 -15.03
CA THR A 390 -12.94 -3.66 -14.26
C THR A 390 -12.34 -4.90 -13.58
N GLN A 391 -12.49 -5.01 -12.25
CA GLN A 391 -11.92 -6.08 -11.42
C GLN A 391 -10.39 -6.23 -11.44
N ALA A 392 -9.64 -5.23 -11.92
CA ALA A 392 -8.20 -5.21 -11.82
C ALA A 392 -7.73 -5.03 -10.35
N SER A 393 -6.55 -5.55 -10.04
CA SER A 393 -5.90 -5.36 -8.74
C SER A 393 -4.71 -4.42 -8.89
N LEU A 394 -4.70 -3.34 -8.13
CA LEU A 394 -3.68 -2.28 -8.06
C LEU A 394 -3.30 -2.01 -6.60
N SER A 395 -3.36 -3.02 -5.73
CA SER A 395 -3.05 -2.85 -4.31
C SER A 395 -1.59 -2.42 -4.14
N SER A 396 -1.35 -1.43 -3.29
CA SER A 396 -0.02 -0.86 -3.03
C SER A 396 0.69 -0.31 -4.27
N ALA A 397 -0.03 -0.06 -5.37
CA ALA A 397 0.54 0.55 -6.56
C ALA A 397 0.77 2.04 -6.36
N ASN A 398 1.78 2.60 -7.03
CA ASN A 398 2.01 4.04 -7.06
C ASN A 398 1.41 4.63 -8.34
N LEU A 399 0.33 5.39 -8.23
CA LEU A 399 -0.33 6.08 -9.35
C LEU A 399 -0.10 7.59 -9.32
N THR A 400 0.94 8.09 -8.64
CA THR A 400 1.17 9.54 -8.50
C THR A 400 1.12 10.24 -9.86
N GLY A 401 0.22 11.21 -10.02
CA GLY A 401 0.04 11.98 -11.25
C GLY A 401 -0.51 11.21 -12.45
N ALA A 402 -1.01 9.98 -12.27
CA ALA A 402 -1.59 9.20 -13.36
C ALA A 402 -2.93 9.78 -13.85
N ASP A 403 -3.22 9.62 -15.14
CA ASP A 403 -4.50 10.02 -15.72
C ASP A 403 -5.46 8.84 -15.81
N LEU A 404 -6.52 8.83 -14.98
CA LEU A 404 -7.59 7.83 -15.00
C LEU A 404 -8.89 8.38 -15.59
N SER A 405 -8.85 9.54 -16.26
CA SER A 405 -10.06 10.19 -16.76
C SER A 405 -10.89 9.27 -17.64
N GLN A 406 -12.19 9.22 -17.36
CA GLN A 406 -13.18 8.37 -18.05
C GLN A 406 -12.85 6.85 -18.03
N ALA A 407 -11.92 6.39 -17.18
CA ALA A 407 -11.62 4.98 -17.04
C ALA A 407 -12.76 4.21 -16.36
N LYS A 408 -12.94 2.93 -16.74
CA LYS A 408 -13.87 2.02 -16.08
C LYS A 408 -13.15 1.30 -14.95
N VAL A 409 -13.45 1.68 -13.70
CA VAL A 409 -12.78 1.14 -12.50
C VAL A 409 -13.71 0.36 -11.58
N THR A 410 -14.85 -0.14 -12.08
CA THR A 410 -15.81 -0.89 -11.27
C THR A 410 -15.14 -2.10 -10.59
N LYS A 411 -15.29 -2.21 -9.26
CA LYS A 411 -14.70 -3.27 -8.42
C LYS A 411 -13.17 -3.41 -8.52
N VAL A 412 -12.47 -2.32 -8.84
CA VAL A 412 -11.01 -2.28 -8.77
C VAL A 412 -10.54 -2.37 -7.33
N ASN A 413 -9.45 -3.10 -7.09
CA ASN A 413 -8.75 -3.06 -5.81
C ASN A 413 -7.60 -2.03 -5.85
N LEU A 414 -7.73 -0.93 -5.11
CA LEU A 414 -6.73 0.13 -4.95
C LEU A 414 -6.27 0.25 -3.49
N SER A 415 -6.43 -0.80 -2.68
CA SER A 415 -6.04 -0.77 -1.26
C SER A 415 -4.58 -0.35 -1.10
N SER A 416 -4.32 0.62 -0.23
CA SER A 416 -2.99 1.18 0.05
C SER A 416 -2.25 1.76 -1.16
N ALA A 417 -2.96 2.04 -2.27
CA ALA A 417 -2.36 2.69 -3.43
C ALA A 417 -2.13 4.19 -3.17
N ASN A 418 -1.07 4.75 -3.79
CA ASN A 418 -0.83 6.19 -3.78
C ASN A 418 -1.56 6.83 -4.97
N LEU A 419 -2.57 7.65 -4.69
CA LEU A 419 -3.41 8.34 -5.68
C LEU A 419 -3.13 9.86 -5.75
N SER A 420 -2.01 10.33 -5.19
CA SER A 420 -1.66 11.75 -5.19
C SER A 420 -1.62 12.32 -6.60
N GLY A 421 -2.37 13.39 -6.85
CA GLY A 421 -2.42 14.06 -8.16
C GLY A 421 -3.09 13.26 -9.29
N VAL A 422 -3.79 12.16 -8.98
CA VAL A 422 -4.50 11.38 -10.00
C VAL A 422 -5.69 12.14 -10.57
N ASN A 423 -5.83 12.15 -11.91
CA ASN A 423 -7.02 12.68 -12.57
C ASN A 423 -8.15 11.63 -12.59
N LEU A 424 -9.19 11.84 -11.78
CA LEU A 424 -10.39 10.99 -11.70
C LEU A 424 -11.61 11.59 -12.43
N THR A 425 -11.41 12.56 -13.33
CA THR A 425 -12.51 13.24 -14.00
C THR A 425 -13.37 12.25 -14.81
N GLY A 426 -14.68 12.24 -14.53
CA GLY A 426 -15.64 11.35 -15.21
C GLY A 426 -15.56 9.88 -14.79
N VAL A 427 -14.86 9.55 -13.70
CA VAL A 427 -14.75 8.18 -13.19
C VAL A 427 -15.88 7.88 -12.20
N SER A 428 -16.52 6.71 -12.35
CA SER A 428 -17.40 6.15 -11.32
C SER A 428 -16.60 5.19 -10.44
N LEU A 429 -16.52 5.49 -9.15
CA LEU A 429 -15.80 4.70 -8.16
C LEU A 429 -16.69 3.64 -7.49
N THR A 430 -17.84 3.29 -8.07
CA THR A 430 -18.78 2.34 -7.46
C THR A 430 -18.11 1.00 -7.15
N GLY A 431 -18.16 0.60 -5.88
CA GLY A 431 -17.62 -0.67 -5.38
C GLY A 431 -16.09 -0.80 -5.42
N VAL A 432 -15.35 0.29 -5.59
CA VAL A 432 -13.87 0.28 -5.54
C VAL A 432 -13.40 0.08 -4.11
N ASN A 433 -12.36 -0.73 -3.93
CA ASN A 433 -11.65 -0.84 -2.67
C ASN A 433 -10.55 0.22 -2.58
N LEU A 434 -10.77 1.24 -1.76
CA LEU A 434 -9.89 2.36 -1.42
C LEU A 434 -9.48 2.27 0.06
N GLN A 435 -9.37 1.07 0.63
CA GLN A 435 -8.92 0.92 2.02
C GLN A 435 -7.49 1.47 2.18
N GLY A 436 -7.25 2.29 3.20
CA GLY A 436 -5.91 2.78 3.56
C GLY A 436 -5.26 3.73 2.56
N VAL A 437 -5.98 4.22 1.55
CA VAL A 437 -5.42 5.13 0.55
C VAL A 437 -5.21 6.53 1.12
N ASN A 438 -4.24 7.26 0.57
CA ASN A 438 -4.14 8.70 0.79
C ASN A 438 -4.84 9.47 -0.34
N LEU A 439 -5.95 10.12 0.00
CA LEU A 439 -6.73 11.00 -0.88
C LEU A 439 -6.69 12.46 -0.42
N SER A 440 -5.83 12.81 0.54
CA SER A 440 -5.85 14.13 1.17
C SER A 440 -5.77 15.29 0.15
N GLY A 441 -6.59 16.31 0.38
CA GLY A 441 -6.69 17.51 -0.47
C GLY A 441 -7.32 17.31 -1.85
N MET A 442 -7.76 16.09 -2.21
CA MET A 442 -8.34 15.85 -3.54
C MET A 442 -9.73 16.47 -3.70
N ASN A 443 -10.04 16.89 -4.93
CA ASN A 443 -11.40 17.27 -5.30
C ASN A 443 -12.16 16.07 -5.85
N LEU A 444 -13.11 15.54 -5.09
CA LEU A 444 -13.98 14.44 -5.48
C LEU A 444 -15.44 14.89 -5.69
N SER A 445 -15.69 16.19 -5.83
CA SER A 445 -17.04 16.72 -6.00
C SER A 445 -17.78 16.06 -7.16
N GLY A 446 -19.00 15.58 -6.91
CA GLY A 446 -19.85 14.93 -7.93
C GLY A 446 -19.45 13.51 -8.31
N VAL A 447 -18.39 12.93 -7.71
CA VAL A 447 -18.02 11.52 -7.94
C VAL A 447 -19.03 10.59 -7.27
N ASN A 448 -19.36 9.47 -7.92
CA ASN A 448 -20.19 8.42 -7.31
C ASN A 448 -19.31 7.43 -6.53
N LEU A 449 -19.41 7.47 -5.20
CA LEU A 449 -18.72 6.61 -4.24
C LEU A 449 -19.65 5.55 -3.62
N THR A 450 -20.75 5.19 -4.28
CA THR A 450 -21.68 4.17 -3.76
C THR A 450 -20.96 2.84 -3.51
N GLY A 451 -21.09 2.31 -2.30
CA GLY A 451 -20.53 1.01 -1.91
C GLY A 451 -18.99 0.93 -1.90
N THR A 452 -18.27 2.06 -1.92
CA THR A 452 -16.80 2.05 -1.83
C THR A 452 -16.31 1.64 -0.46
N VAL A 453 -15.19 0.94 -0.41
CA VAL A 453 -14.48 0.66 0.84
C VAL A 453 -13.41 1.74 1.03
N LEU A 454 -13.58 2.61 2.01
CA LEU A 454 -12.71 3.75 2.37
C LEU A 454 -12.20 3.61 3.81
N SER A 455 -12.25 2.41 4.39
CA SER A 455 -11.78 2.16 5.75
C SER A 455 -10.30 2.55 5.87
N TYR A 456 -9.93 3.23 6.96
CA TYR A 456 -8.57 3.74 7.19
C TYR A 456 -8.03 4.72 6.13
N ALA A 457 -8.85 5.20 5.19
CA ALA A 457 -8.40 6.15 4.19
C ALA A 457 -8.09 7.53 4.81
N ASN A 458 -7.05 8.20 4.33
CA ASN A 458 -6.82 9.60 4.64
C ASN A 458 -7.60 10.48 3.66
N LEU A 459 -8.73 11.03 4.10
CA LEU A 459 -9.57 11.95 3.33
C LEU A 459 -9.39 13.41 3.79
N SER A 460 -8.37 13.73 4.57
CA SER A 460 -8.22 15.09 5.13
C SER A 460 -8.23 16.17 4.04
N GLY A 461 -9.04 17.22 4.24
CA GLY A 461 -9.18 18.33 3.28
C GLY A 461 -9.84 17.98 1.94
N VAL A 462 -10.40 16.77 1.78
CA VAL A 462 -11.08 16.38 0.53
C VAL A 462 -12.38 17.16 0.34
N ASN A 463 -12.63 17.58 -0.90
CA ASN A 463 -13.92 18.12 -1.28
C ASN A 463 -14.87 16.99 -1.71
N LEU A 464 -15.82 16.61 -0.85
CA LEU A 464 -16.88 15.63 -1.13
C LEU A 464 -18.21 16.29 -1.49
N SER A 465 -18.26 17.58 -1.83
CA SER A 465 -19.54 18.27 -2.07
C SER A 465 -20.41 17.55 -3.13
N GLY A 466 -21.66 17.25 -2.78
CA GLY A 466 -22.63 16.61 -3.68
C GLY A 466 -22.35 15.14 -4.04
N VAL A 467 -21.41 14.49 -3.35
CA VAL A 467 -21.07 13.08 -3.56
C VAL A 467 -22.16 12.15 -2.98
N ASN A 468 -22.42 11.05 -3.68
CA ASN A 468 -23.23 9.94 -3.14
C ASN A 468 -22.33 8.89 -2.49
N LEU A 469 -22.39 8.77 -1.16
CA LEU A 469 -21.65 7.78 -0.36
C LEU A 469 -22.51 6.59 0.07
N SER A 470 -23.74 6.43 -0.45
CA SER A 470 -24.67 5.41 0.06
C SER A 470 -24.03 4.02 0.13
N GLY A 471 -24.08 3.39 1.31
CA GLY A 471 -23.47 2.08 1.57
C GLY A 471 -21.94 2.03 1.55
N ALA A 472 -21.23 3.16 1.49
CA ALA A 472 -19.78 3.20 1.60
C ALA A 472 -19.32 2.86 3.03
N ASN A 473 -18.11 2.28 3.14
CA ASN A 473 -17.48 2.00 4.42
C ASN A 473 -16.35 3.00 4.69
N LEU A 474 -16.54 3.95 5.60
CA LEU A 474 -15.53 4.94 6.01
C LEU A 474 -15.00 4.66 7.43
N SER A 475 -15.10 3.42 7.92
CA SER A 475 -14.67 3.10 9.27
C SER A 475 -13.21 3.51 9.52
N VAL A 476 -12.97 4.29 10.57
CA VAL A 476 -11.62 4.76 10.96
C VAL A 476 -10.94 5.64 9.90
N ALA A 477 -11.69 6.19 8.93
CA ALA A 477 -11.13 7.14 7.96
C ALA A 477 -10.82 8.50 8.64
N ASN A 478 -9.76 9.16 8.20
CA ASN A 478 -9.47 10.55 8.60
C ASN A 478 -10.33 11.51 7.76
N LEU A 479 -11.28 12.19 8.41
CA LEU A 479 -12.20 13.14 7.78
C LEU A 479 -11.91 14.61 8.15
N ASP A 480 -10.72 14.91 8.66
CA ASP A 480 -10.36 16.25 9.13
C ASP A 480 -10.42 17.27 7.98
N GLY A 481 -11.25 18.31 8.12
CA GLY A 481 -11.39 19.36 7.11
C GLY A 481 -12.12 18.96 5.82
N VAL A 482 -12.81 17.80 5.81
CA VAL A 482 -13.60 17.37 4.65
C VAL A 482 -14.83 18.24 4.44
N ASN A 483 -15.10 18.66 3.20
CA ASN A 483 -16.35 19.30 2.84
C ASN A 483 -17.44 18.26 2.55
N LEU A 484 -18.35 18.05 3.50
CA LEU A 484 -19.48 17.11 3.37
C LEU A 484 -20.77 17.74 2.82
N THR A 485 -20.75 19.01 2.40
CA THR A 485 -21.98 19.73 2.00
C THR A 485 -22.76 18.99 0.90
N GLY A 486 -24.03 18.63 1.19
CA GLY A 486 -24.91 17.96 0.24
C GLY A 486 -24.62 16.47 0.00
N VAL A 487 -23.81 15.84 0.85
CA VAL A 487 -23.50 14.40 0.77
C VAL A 487 -24.64 13.55 1.34
N SER A 488 -25.03 12.50 0.62
CA SER A 488 -25.91 11.46 1.16
C SER A 488 -25.09 10.42 1.92
N LEU A 489 -25.37 10.26 3.23
CA LEU A 489 -24.68 9.31 4.11
C LEU A 489 -25.54 8.09 4.46
N VAL A 490 -26.64 7.84 3.74
CA VAL A 490 -27.57 6.74 4.06
C VAL A 490 -26.85 5.38 4.07
N GLY A 491 -26.96 4.66 5.18
CA GLY A 491 -26.36 3.33 5.35
C GLY A 491 -24.83 3.31 5.32
N VAL A 492 -24.17 4.46 5.49
CA VAL A 492 -22.70 4.54 5.55
C VAL A 492 -22.20 3.97 6.88
N ASN A 493 -21.08 3.24 6.83
CA ASN A 493 -20.36 2.84 8.04
C ASN A 493 -19.34 3.92 8.44
N LEU A 494 -19.64 4.65 9.51
CA LEU A 494 -18.79 5.69 10.12
C LEU A 494 -18.26 5.22 11.49
N HIS A 495 -18.04 3.92 11.66
CA HIS A 495 -17.46 3.38 12.90
C HIS A 495 -16.10 4.02 13.23
N GLY A 496 -15.94 4.52 14.45
CA GLY A 496 -14.66 5.03 14.97
C GLY A 496 -14.12 6.30 14.32
N VAL A 497 -14.90 7.00 13.48
CA VAL A 497 -14.42 8.23 12.82
C VAL A 497 -14.43 9.44 13.75
N ASN A 498 -13.58 10.43 13.47
CA ASN A 498 -13.64 11.74 14.10
C ASN A 498 -14.42 12.73 13.24
N LEU A 499 -15.55 13.20 13.77
CA LEU A 499 -16.44 14.22 13.20
C LEU A 499 -16.66 15.38 14.19
N SER A 500 -15.74 15.58 15.13
CA SER A 500 -15.89 16.62 16.15
C SER A 500 -15.96 18.02 15.53
N GLY A 501 -16.90 18.84 16.01
CA GLY A 501 -17.10 20.21 15.54
C GLY A 501 -17.66 20.36 14.11
N GLN A 502 -17.97 19.26 13.41
CA GLN A 502 -18.46 19.31 12.04
C GLN A 502 -19.89 19.83 11.95
N ASN A 503 -20.22 20.51 10.84
CA ASN A 503 -21.59 20.92 10.53
C ASN A 503 -22.30 19.82 9.74
N LEU A 504 -23.21 19.12 10.41
CA LEU A 504 -24.07 18.04 9.91
C LEU A 504 -25.55 18.43 9.98
N SER A 505 -25.87 19.73 10.02
CA SER A 505 -27.25 20.21 10.13
C SER A 505 -28.08 19.81 8.91
N GLY A 506 -29.26 19.21 9.14
CA GLY A 506 -30.20 18.80 8.11
C GLY A 506 -29.80 17.56 7.30
N PHE A 507 -28.70 16.90 7.65
CA PHE A 507 -28.23 15.72 6.92
C PHE A 507 -29.15 14.51 7.12
N ASN A 508 -29.26 13.68 6.08
CA ASN A 508 -29.85 12.36 6.18
C ASN A 508 -28.77 11.34 6.62
N LEU A 509 -28.79 11.01 7.91
CA LEU A 509 -27.93 10.04 8.60
C LEU A 509 -28.71 8.75 8.95
N SER A 510 -29.79 8.46 8.23
CA SER A 510 -30.63 7.29 8.51
C SER A 510 -29.86 5.99 8.28
N GLY A 511 -29.94 5.07 9.25
CA GLY A 511 -29.27 3.76 9.22
C GLY A 511 -27.74 3.80 9.30
N VAL A 512 -27.13 4.96 9.58
CA VAL A 512 -25.67 5.09 9.68
C VAL A 512 -25.14 4.33 10.89
N ASN A 513 -24.01 3.65 10.73
CA ASN A 513 -23.27 3.07 11.85
C ASN A 513 -22.26 4.09 12.41
N LEU A 514 -22.53 4.69 13.57
CA LEU A 514 -21.66 5.64 14.27
C LEU A 514 -21.02 5.03 15.53
N TYR A 515 -20.96 3.70 15.62
CA TYR A 515 -20.35 3.03 16.78
C TYR A 515 -18.96 3.60 17.06
N GLY A 516 -18.72 4.07 18.29
CA GLY A 516 -17.41 4.57 18.71
C GLY A 516 -16.96 5.88 18.04
N ALA A 517 -17.79 6.49 17.18
CA ALA A 517 -17.43 7.75 16.51
C ALA A 517 -17.36 8.93 17.49
N ASN A 518 -16.54 9.93 17.18
CA ASN A 518 -16.46 11.19 17.92
C ASN A 518 -17.20 12.30 17.20
N LEU A 519 -18.39 12.67 17.66
CA LEU A 519 -19.19 13.81 17.21
C LEU A 519 -19.23 14.94 18.24
N SER A 520 -18.25 15.03 19.15
CA SER A 520 -18.25 16.09 20.16
C SER A 520 -18.28 17.48 19.50
N LYS A 521 -19.11 18.39 20.01
CA LYS A 521 -19.33 19.75 19.48
C LYS A 521 -19.87 19.83 18.04
N ALA A 522 -20.26 18.71 17.42
CA ALA A 522 -20.83 18.73 16.07
C ALA A 522 -22.22 19.40 16.06
N ASP A 523 -22.58 20.05 14.96
CA ASP A 523 -23.93 20.57 14.74
C ASP A 523 -24.77 19.55 13.96
N LEU A 524 -25.73 18.93 14.63
CA LEU A 524 -26.67 17.95 14.10
C LEU A 524 -28.10 18.53 14.03
N THR A 525 -28.25 19.86 14.02
CA THR A 525 -29.57 20.52 14.03
C THR A 525 -30.43 20.00 12.88
N SER A 526 -31.63 19.50 13.18
CA SER A 526 -32.59 18.95 12.21
C SER A 526 -32.08 17.76 11.38
N ALA A 527 -31.01 17.07 11.79
CA ALA A 527 -30.53 15.87 11.12
C ALA A 527 -31.49 14.69 11.28
N ASP A 528 -31.59 13.83 10.27
CA ASP A 528 -32.37 12.58 10.31
C ASP A 528 -31.47 11.42 10.71
N LEU A 529 -31.54 10.97 11.97
CA LEU A 529 -30.73 9.90 12.55
C LEU A 529 -31.54 8.60 12.71
N ARG A 530 -32.65 8.44 11.99
CA ARG A 530 -33.53 7.28 12.14
C ARG A 530 -32.79 5.96 11.93
N GLY A 531 -32.89 5.06 12.90
CA GLY A 531 -32.23 3.75 12.82
C GLY A 531 -30.70 3.79 12.91
N ALA A 532 -30.08 4.93 13.22
CA ALA A 532 -28.64 5.02 13.40
C ALA A 532 -28.17 4.24 14.63
N ASN A 533 -26.96 3.68 14.56
CA ASN A 533 -26.29 3.03 15.69
C ASN A 533 -25.37 4.05 16.38
N LEU A 534 -25.76 4.53 17.56
CA LEU A 534 -25.01 5.51 18.37
C LEU A 534 -24.29 4.88 19.58
N ASN A 535 -24.07 3.56 19.57
CA ASN A 535 -23.42 2.89 20.68
C ASN A 535 -21.96 3.36 20.86
N CYS A 536 -21.56 3.67 22.10
CA CYS A 536 -20.24 4.20 22.44
C CYS A 536 -19.83 5.48 21.69
N THR A 537 -20.78 6.20 21.08
CA THR A 537 -20.52 7.44 20.35
C THR A 537 -20.26 8.59 21.33
N ASN A 538 -19.28 9.45 21.05
CA ASN A 538 -19.07 10.68 21.80
C ASN A 538 -19.88 11.83 21.18
N LEU A 539 -20.92 12.29 21.87
CA LEU A 539 -21.77 13.42 21.48
C LEU A 539 -21.62 14.60 22.46
N GLU A 540 -20.53 14.66 23.24
CA GLU A 540 -20.31 15.71 24.23
C GLU A 540 -20.42 17.10 23.57
N LYS A 541 -21.30 17.97 24.10
CA LYS A 541 -21.56 19.32 23.58
C LYS A 541 -22.04 19.40 22.13
N ALA A 542 -22.49 18.29 21.53
CA ALA A 542 -23.10 18.30 20.21
C ALA A 542 -24.48 19.00 20.24
N ASN A 543 -24.90 19.58 19.12
CA ASN A 543 -26.22 20.21 18.99
C ASN A 543 -27.17 19.32 18.18
N LEU A 544 -28.08 18.59 18.83
CA LEU A 544 -29.07 17.73 18.19
C LEU A 544 -30.46 18.37 18.10
N LYS A 545 -30.58 19.70 18.24
CA LYS A 545 -31.89 20.38 18.25
C LYS A 545 -32.72 20.03 17.01
N GLY A 546 -33.94 19.53 17.22
CA GLY A 546 -34.84 19.11 16.13
C GLY A 546 -34.39 17.88 15.34
N ALA A 547 -33.35 17.16 15.75
CA ALA A 547 -32.92 15.94 15.10
C ALA A 547 -33.93 14.79 15.31
N ASN A 548 -34.10 13.94 14.30
CA ASN A 548 -34.98 12.78 14.38
C ASN A 548 -34.22 11.54 14.87
N LEU A 549 -34.42 11.16 16.13
CA LEU A 549 -33.78 10.00 16.75
C LEU A 549 -34.66 8.73 16.75
N SER A 550 -35.76 8.68 16.00
CA SER A 550 -36.68 7.54 16.09
C SER A 550 -36.01 6.25 15.61
N GLY A 551 -36.05 5.19 16.43
CA GLY A 551 -35.43 3.91 16.10
C GLY A 551 -33.90 3.88 16.25
N VAL A 552 -33.28 4.95 16.76
CA VAL A 552 -31.87 4.91 17.20
C VAL A 552 -31.70 3.83 18.26
N THR A 553 -30.63 3.05 18.15
CA THR A 553 -30.30 2.01 19.14
C THR A 553 -29.18 2.48 20.06
N ASN A 554 -29.27 2.10 21.35
CA ASN A 554 -28.23 2.31 22.37
C ASN A 554 -27.80 3.78 22.59
N LEU A 555 -28.73 4.75 22.47
CA LEU A 555 -28.44 6.16 22.78
C LEU A 555 -27.96 6.35 24.23
N ASP A 556 -28.43 5.51 25.15
CA ASP A 556 -28.02 5.45 26.56
C ASP A 556 -26.53 5.12 26.77
N LYS A 557 -25.86 4.53 25.76
CA LYS A 557 -24.43 4.22 25.79
C LYS A 557 -23.58 5.30 25.13
N ALA A 558 -24.19 6.33 24.55
CA ALA A 558 -23.47 7.48 24.02
C ALA A 558 -23.07 8.44 25.16
N LYS A 559 -21.93 9.13 24.98
CA LYS A 559 -21.53 10.22 25.89
C LYS A 559 -22.28 11.48 25.48
N LEU A 560 -23.27 11.90 26.26
CA LEU A 560 -24.16 13.04 25.94
C LEU A 560 -23.90 14.30 26.79
N THR A 561 -22.91 14.29 27.68
CA THR A 561 -22.66 15.42 28.60
C THR A 561 -22.57 16.76 27.85
N GLY A 562 -23.43 17.71 28.24
CA GLY A 562 -23.52 19.04 27.64
C GLY A 562 -24.14 19.09 26.24
N ALA A 563 -24.63 17.99 25.68
CA ALA A 563 -25.29 17.98 24.37
C ALA A 563 -26.66 18.67 24.43
N ILE A 564 -27.03 19.39 23.37
CA ILE A 564 -28.38 19.94 23.19
C ILE A 564 -29.25 18.84 22.55
N MET A 565 -30.26 18.37 23.26
CA MET A 565 -31.15 17.30 22.81
C MET A 565 -32.17 17.80 21.79
N PRO A 566 -32.92 16.90 21.09
CA PRO A 566 -33.89 17.30 20.07
C PRO A 566 -34.95 18.30 20.51
N ASP A 567 -35.33 18.29 21.79
CA ASP A 567 -36.29 19.22 22.40
C ASP A 567 -35.66 20.57 22.80
N GLY A 568 -34.35 20.73 22.63
CA GLY A 568 -33.59 21.92 22.99
C GLY A 568 -33.05 21.93 24.44
N THR A 569 -33.28 20.88 25.22
CA THR A 569 -32.72 20.76 26.58
C THR A 569 -31.23 20.39 26.54
N ILE A 570 -30.48 20.71 27.60
CA ILE A 570 -29.07 20.31 27.73
C ILE A 570 -29.01 19.04 28.58
N HIS A 571 -28.41 17.98 28.05
CA HIS A 571 -28.17 16.74 28.79
C HIS A 571 -27.01 16.94 29.77
N GLN A 572 -27.22 16.56 31.04
CA GLN A 572 -26.20 16.68 32.07
C GLN A 572 -25.12 15.60 31.97
#